data_AF-A0A064CP74-F1
#
_entry.id   AF-A0A064CP74-F1
#
_cell.length_a   1.000
_cell.length_b   1.000
_cell.length_c   1.000
_cell.angle_alpha   90.00
_cell.angle_beta   90.00
_cell.angle_gamma   90.00
#
_symmetry.space_group_name_H-M   'P 1'
#
loop_
_entity.id
_entity.type
_entity.pdbx_description
1 polymer ?
#
loop_
_entity_poly.entity_id
_entity_poly.type
_entity_poly.pdbx_seq_one_letter_code
_entity_poly.pdbx_strand_id
1 'polypeptide(L)'
;MDYVIGLDKPVAELYQSFTSREYWEDLVAEHQQHTDSEMTHFHSDVTGTDIVFTHTVSRRDMPSMIAAVVPLRLTITREQHFDPFDAGTNSADGHYRALVPAAPLDFDGTYVLQQTGAGSELRLRSLCKVNVPLLGGKIEKWVLDGLRGLFDNERDFTRDWIASHH
;
A
#
# COMPACT_ATOMS: atom_id res chain seq x y z
N MET A 1 1.38 7.96 -10.18
CA MET A 1 1.83 6.66 -10.72
C MET A 1 0.62 5.75 -10.76
N ASP A 2 0.35 5.12 -11.91
CA ASP A 2 -0.62 4.04 -12.00
C ASP A 2 0.11 2.69 -11.87
N TYR A 3 -0.51 1.77 -11.13
CA TYR A 3 -0.08 0.38 -10.97
C TYR A 3 -1.31 -0.54 -10.91
N VAL A 4 -1.20 -1.76 -11.44
CA VAL A 4 -2.32 -2.70 -11.52
C VAL A 4 -1.86 -4.07 -11.03
N ILE A 5 -2.66 -4.67 -10.15
CA ILE A 5 -2.55 -6.06 -9.72
C ILE A 5 -3.70 -6.82 -10.36
N GLY A 6 -3.39 -7.73 -11.29
CA GLY A 6 -4.38 -8.62 -11.91
C GLY A 6 -4.35 -10.00 -11.27
N LEU A 7 -5.53 -10.58 -11.02
CA LEU A 7 -5.72 -11.88 -10.39
C LEU A 7 -6.79 -12.69 -11.13
N ASP A 8 -6.54 -13.98 -11.32
CA ASP A 8 -7.49 -14.93 -11.93
C ASP A 8 -8.47 -15.50 -10.89
N LYS A 9 -9.10 -14.59 -10.15
CA LYS A 9 -10.11 -14.90 -9.12
C LYS A 9 -11.23 -13.85 -9.17
N PRO A 10 -12.47 -14.19 -8.77
CA PRO A 10 -13.56 -13.24 -8.67
C PRO A 10 -13.20 -12.06 -7.77
N VAL A 11 -13.64 -10.85 -8.14
CA VAL A 11 -13.35 -9.64 -7.37
C VAL A 11 -13.89 -9.69 -5.94
N ALA A 12 -14.98 -10.42 -5.70
CA ALA A 12 -15.56 -10.57 -4.38
C ALA A 12 -14.65 -11.36 -3.42
N GLU A 13 -13.90 -12.36 -3.93
CA GLU A 13 -12.90 -13.08 -3.13
C GLU A 13 -11.73 -12.15 -2.81
N LEU A 14 -11.27 -11.38 -3.79
CA LEU A 14 -10.20 -10.41 -3.59
C LEU A 14 -10.58 -9.32 -2.58
N TYR A 15 -11.82 -8.84 -2.64
CA TYR A 15 -12.36 -7.91 -1.65
C TYR A 15 -12.34 -8.53 -0.25
N GLN A 16 -12.85 -9.76 -0.11
CA GLN A 16 -12.85 -10.48 1.18
C GLN A 16 -11.44 -10.58 1.76
N SER A 17 -10.43 -10.89 0.94
CA SER A 17 -9.02 -10.93 1.37
C SER A 17 -8.57 -9.56 1.89
N PHE A 18 -8.73 -8.48 1.11
CA PHE A 18 -8.31 -7.12 1.50
C PHE A 18 -9.07 -6.55 2.69
N THR A 19 -10.28 -7.04 2.97
CA THR A 19 -11.07 -6.67 4.16
C THR A 19 -10.94 -7.68 5.31
N SER A 20 -10.00 -8.63 5.23
CA SER A 20 -9.77 -9.62 6.29
C SER A 20 -8.56 -9.22 7.15
N ARG A 21 -8.68 -9.43 8.46
CA ARG A 21 -7.58 -9.20 9.40
C ARG A 21 -6.38 -10.10 9.11
N GLU A 22 -6.65 -11.37 8.80
CA GLU A 22 -5.64 -12.41 8.54
C GLU A 22 -4.69 -12.02 7.41
N TYR A 23 -5.23 -11.54 6.28
CA TYR A 23 -4.42 -11.06 5.16
C TYR A 23 -3.43 -9.96 5.57
N TRP A 24 -3.88 -8.98 6.37
CA TRP A 24 -3.03 -7.87 6.80
C TRP A 24 -1.99 -8.29 7.85
N GLU A 25 -2.35 -9.22 8.74
CA GLU A 25 -1.41 -9.79 9.71
C GLU A 25 -0.28 -10.55 8.98
N ASP A 26 -0.63 -11.36 7.97
CA ASP A 26 0.36 -12.09 7.17
C ASP A 26 1.20 -11.16 6.29
N LEU A 27 0.59 -10.14 5.67
CA LEU A 27 1.33 -9.16 4.88
C LEU A 27 2.33 -8.38 5.76
N VAL A 28 1.93 -8.00 6.97
CA VAL A 28 2.83 -7.35 7.93
C VAL A 28 3.94 -8.30 8.39
N ALA A 29 3.64 -9.58 8.60
CA ALA A 29 4.67 -10.58 8.92
C ALA A 29 5.68 -10.78 7.77
N GLU A 30 5.24 -10.70 6.52
CA GLU A 30 6.15 -10.69 5.36
C GLU A 30 7.06 -9.46 5.39
N HIS A 31 6.51 -8.27 5.64
CA HIS A 31 7.30 -7.04 5.79
C HIS A 31 8.30 -7.09 6.96
N GLN A 32 7.96 -7.80 8.04
CA GLN A 32 8.84 -8.00 9.21
C GLN A 32 10.16 -8.72 8.88
N GLN A 33 10.23 -9.45 7.76
CA GLN A 33 11.46 -10.10 7.31
C GLN A 33 12.54 -9.08 6.88
N HIS A 34 12.13 -7.85 6.58
CA HIS A 34 13.02 -6.81 6.03
C HIS A 34 13.00 -5.51 6.84
N THR A 35 11.87 -5.17 7.46
CA THR A 35 11.66 -3.90 8.16
C THR A 35 10.92 -4.12 9.46
N ASP A 36 11.25 -3.35 10.48
CA ASP A 36 10.51 -3.37 11.76
C ASP A 36 9.09 -2.84 11.51
N SER A 37 8.11 -3.76 11.47
CA SER A 37 6.75 -3.49 11.03
C SER A 37 5.73 -4.04 12.01
N GLU A 38 4.63 -3.32 12.20
CA GLU A 38 3.57 -3.69 13.14
C GLU A 38 2.22 -3.20 12.64
N MET A 39 1.18 -4.03 12.74
CA MET A 39 -0.20 -3.61 12.54
C MET A 39 -0.74 -3.00 13.83
N THR A 40 -1.03 -1.71 13.80
CA THR A 40 -1.46 -0.95 14.98
C THR A 40 -2.97 -0.79 15.06
N HIS A 41 -3.68 -0.94 13.94
CA HIS A 41 -5.13 -0.84 13.88
C HIS A 41 -5.70 -1.70 12.75
N PHE A 42 -6.83 -2.34 13.04
CA PHE A 42 -7.70 -2.93 12.03
C PHE A 42 -9.13 -2.86 12.54
N HIS A 43 -10.03 -2.30 11.74
CA HIS A 43 -11.44 -2.15 12.04
C HIS A 43 -12.25 -2.36 10.76
N SER A 44 -13.35 -3.11 10.84
CA SER A 44 -14.23 -3.34 9.70
C SER A 44 -15.67 -3.30 10.16
N ASP A 45 -16.49 -2.50 9.47
CA ASP A 45 -17.91 -2.39 9.73
C ASP A 45 -18.70 -2.03 8.45
N VAL A 46 -19.91 -1.50 8.61
CA VAL A 46 -20.79 -1.12 7.50
C VAL A 46 -20.27 0.04 6.64
N THR A 47 -19.28 0.78 7.13
CA THR A 47 -18.68 1.93 6.44
C THR A 47 -17.42 1.57 5.66
N GLY A 48 -16.91 0.35 5.81
CA GLY A 48 -15.72 -0.14 5.12
C GLY A 48 -14.74 -0.83 6.06
N THR A 49 -13.49 -0.92 5.62
CA THR A 49 -12.38 -1.49 6.40
C THR A 49 -11.22 -0.51 6.48
N ASP A 50 -10.83 -0.18 7.71
CA ASP A 50 -9.69 0.67 8.04
C ASP A 50 -8.53 -0.19 8.55
N ILE A 51 -7.34 0.02 7.99
CA ILE A 51 -6.10 -0.66 8.41
C ILE A 51 -5.01 0.38 8.62
N VAL A 52 -4.30 0.27 9.75
CA VAL A 52 -3.10 1.06 10.03
C VAL A 52 -1.98 0.15 10.45
N PHE A 53 -0.84 0.30 9.79
CA PHE A 53 0.39 -0.41 10.12
C PHE A 53 1.59 0.50 9.91
N THR A 54 2.70 0.16 10.55
CA THR A 54 3.93 0.95 10.51
C THR A 54 5.07 0.17 9.90
N HIS A 55 6.03 0.89 9.33
CA HIS A 55 7.34 0.39 8.96
C HIS A 55 8.41 1.32 9.49
N THR A 56 9.46 0.78 10.10
CA THR A 56 10.65 1.55 10.42
C THR A 56 11.77 1.19 9.47
N VAL A 57 12.14 2.16 8.63
CA VAL A 57 13.20 2.04 7.62
C VAL A 57 14.44 2.81 8.04
N SER A 58 15.60 2.29 7.64
CA SER A 58 16.88 2.94 7.88
C SER A 58 17.21 3.88 6.73
N ARG A 59 17.67 5.08 7.06
CA ARG A 59 18.20 6.03 6.06
C ARG A 59 19.39 5.49 5.27
N ARG A 60 20.06 4.44 5.78
CA ARG A 60 21.18 3.79 5.06
C ARG A 60 20.72 3.11 3.76
N ASP A 61 19.45 2.74 3.69
CA ASP A 61 18.85 2.10 2.52
C ASP A 61 18.27 3.13 1.53
N MET A 62 18.51 4.42 1.81
CA MET A 62 18.01 5.55 1.04
C MET A 62 19.13 6.26 0.28
N PRO A 63 18.82 6.94 -0.84
CA PRO A 63 19.77 7.77 -1.57
C PRO A 63 20.38 8.87 -0.70
N SER A 64 21.66 9.14 -0.90
CA SER A 64 22.39 10.18 -0.16
C SER A 64 21.77 11.58 -0.28
N MET A 65 21.05 11.86 -1.37
CA MET A 65 20.38 13.16 -1.60
C MET A 65 19.31 13.48 -0.56
N ILE A 66 18.70 12.47 0.10
CA ILE A 66 17.68 12.70 1.13
C ILE A 66 18.26 12.73 2.54
N ALA A 67 19.56 12.44 2.71
CA ALA A 67 20.16 12.28 4.02
C ALA A 67 20.09 13.56 4.89
N ALA A 68 20.08 14.74 4.27
CA ALA A 68 20.00 16.01 4.98
C ALA A 68 18.59 16.35 5.50
N VAL A 69 17.55 15.72 4.96
CA VAL A 69 16.14 16.05 5.24
C VAL A 69 15.41 14.95 6.00
N VAL A 70 16.08 13.84 6.31
CA VAL A 70 15.49 12.72 7.06
C VAL A 70 16.40 12.21 8.18
N PRO A 71 15.84 11.75 9.32
CA PRO A 71 16.60 11.17 10.42
C PRO A 71 17.18 9.78 10.06
N LEU A 72 18.04 9.23 10.91
CA LEU A 72 18.67 7.91 10.68
C LEU A 72 17.67 6.76 10.58
N ARG A 73 16.57 6.84 11.35
CA ARG A 73 15.45 5.90 11.32
C ARG A 73 14.19 6.70 11.03
N LEU A 74 13.41 6.27 10.05
CA LEU A 74 12.11 6.83 9.75
C LEU A 74 11.05 5.80 10.03
N THR A 75 10.05 6.19 10.83
CA THR A 75 8.80 5.43 10.95
C THR A 75 7.81 6.00 9.95
N ILE A 76 7.27 5.11 9.14
CA ILE A 76 6.24 5.38 8.13
C ILE A 76 4.96 4.73 8.66
N THR A 77 3.91 5.51 8.85
CA THR A 77 2.58 4.98 9.15
C THR A 77 1.80 4.88 7.85
N ARG A 78 1.36 3.68 7.47
CA ARG A 78 0.49 3.44 6.32
C ARG A 78 -0.93 3.31 6.82
N GLU A 79 -1.80 4.08 6.21
CA GLU A 79 -3.24 4.01 6.43
C GLU A 79 -3.92 3.56 5.15
N GLN A 80 -4.87 2.65 5.29
CA GLN A 80 -5.62 2.02 4.21
C GLN A 80 -7.10 2.10 4.55
N HIS A 81 -7.91 2.43 3.56
CA HIS A 81 -9.36 2.35 3.64
C HIS A 81 -9.90 1.67 2.39
N PHE A 82 -10.76 0.67 2.59
CA PHE A 82 -11.56 0.04 1.53
C PHE A 82 -13.03 0.35 1.79
N ASP A 83 -13.69 0.95 0.80
CA ASP A 83 -15.13 1.23 0.85
C ASP A 83 -15.92 -0.09 0.77
N PRO A 84 -17.19 -0.13 1.22
CA PRO A 84 -18.04 -1.30 1.10
C PRO A 84 -18.17 -1.82 -0.34
N PHE A 85 -18.15 -3.14 -0.51
CA PHE A 85 -18.29 -3.77 -1.83
C PHE A 85 -19.68 -3.51 -2.44
N ASP A 86 -19.69 -3.00 -3.67
CA ASP A 86 -20.89 -2.84 -4.48
C ASP A 86 -21.11 -4.08 -5.35
N ALA A 87 -22.09 -4.91 -4.97
CA ALA A 87 -22.46 -6.11 -5.72
C ALA A 87 -23.15 -5.82 -7.07
N GLY A 88 -23.70 -4.62 -7.26
CA GLY A 88 -24.33 -4.19 -8.51
C GLY A 88 -23.30 -3.88 -9.60
N THR A 89 -22.16 -3.32 -9.21
CA THR A 89 -21.04 -3.01 -10.13
C THR A 89 -19.91 -4.03 -10.06
N ASN A 90 -19.91 -4.93 -9.07
CA ASN A 90 -18.80 -5.81 -8.73
C ASN A 90 -17.49 -5.03 -8.55
N SER A 91 -17.53 -4.03 -7.68
CA SER A 91 -16.38 -3.17 -7.40
C SER A 91 -16.37 -2.64 -5.97
N ALA A 92 -15.20 -2.19 -5.53
CA ALA A 92 -15.03 -1.39 -4.33
C ALA A 92 -13.97 -0.33 -4.60
N ASP A 93 -14.20 0.89 -4.11
CA ASP A 93 -13.22 1.95 -4.12
C ASP A 93 -12.47 1.99 -2.79
N GLY A 94 -11.48 2.86 -2.69
CA GLY A 94 -10.74 3.05 -1.45
C GLY A 94 -9.63 4.06 -1.60
N HIS A 95 -8.92 4.30 -0.50
CA HIS A 95 -7.81 5.23 -0.48
C HIS A 95 -6.74 4.81 0.52
N TYR A 96 -5.57 5.39 0.35
CA TYR A 96 -4.44 5.15 1.23
C TYR A 96 -3.55 6.36 1.34
N ARG A 97 -2.77 6.40 2.40
CA ARG A 97 -1.71 7.39 2.58
C ARG A 97 -0.57 6.83 3.39
N ALA A 98 0.60 7.43 3.22
CA ALA A 98 1.75 7.19 4.08
C ALA A 98 2.11 8.48 4.82
N LEU A 99 2.07 8.43 6.13
CA LEU A 99 2.47 9.53 7.00
C LEU A 99 3.93 9.35 7.40
N VAL A 100 4.75 10.33 7.06
CA VAL A 100 6.18 10.37 7.41
C VAL A 100 6.49 11.71 8.07
N PRO A 101 6.15 11.90 9.37
CA PRO A 101 6.24 13.22 10.01
C PRO A 101 7.63 13.86 9.97
N ALA A 102 8.68 13.03 9.87
CA ALA A 102 10.07 13.47 9.83
C ALA A 102 10.62 13.70 8.41
N ALA A 103 9.79 13.62 7.37
CA ALA A 103 10.18 13.86 5.99
C ALA A 103 9.26 14.91 5.33
N PRO A 104 9.82 15.81 4.49
CA PRO A 104 9.03 16.84 3.79
C PRO A 104 8.33 16.26 2.55
N LEU A 105 7.56 15.19 2.72
CA LEU A 105 6.84 14.50 1.64
C LEU A 105 5.38 14.21 2.03
N ASP A 106 4.49 14.40 1.07
CA ASP A 106 3.11 13.95 1.11
C ASP A 106 2.97 12.76 0.15
N PHE A 107 2.35 11.67 0.63
CA PHE A 107 2.08 10.50 -0.16
C PHE A 107 0.68 9.97 0.11
N ASP A 108 -0.13 9.89 -0.93
CA ASP A 108 -1.50 9.39 -0.91
C ASP A 108 -1.85 8.72 -2.23
N GLY A 109 -2.99 8.03 -2.24
CA GLY A 109 -3.52 7.45 -3.45
C GLY A 109 -4.88 6.82 -3.27
N THR A 110 -5.41 6.31 -4.37
CA THR A 110 -6.70 5.61 -4.41
C THR A 110 -6.57 4.18 -4.91
N TYR A 111 -7.53 3.37 -4.48
CA TYR A 111 -7.79 2.02 -4.97
C TYR A 111 -9.05 2.01 -5.82
N VAL A 112 -9.03 1.19 -6.86
CA VAL A 112 -10.26 0.70 -7.50
C VAL A 112 -10.10 -0.80 -7.66
N LEU A 113 -10.90 -1.55 -6.92
CA LEU A 113 -11.02 -2.98 -7.03
C LEU A 113 -12.22 -3.29 -7.93
N GLN A 114 -12.02 -4.03 -9.02
CA GLN A 114 -13.09 -4.27 -9.99
C GLN A 114 -12.98 -5.63 -10.67
N GLN A 115 -14.15 -6.19 -11.03
CA GLN A 115 -14.22 -7.38 -11.88
C GLN A 115 -13.74 -7.06 -13.30
N THR A 116 -13.00 -7.99 -13.88
CA THR A 116 -12.59 -7.97 -15.29
C THR A 116 -13.10 -9.23 -16.01
N GLY A 117 -12.95 -9.27 -17.32
CA GLY A 117 -13.28 -10.46 -18.11
C GLY A 117 -12.41 -11.68 -17.82
N ALA A 118 -11.24 -11.48 -17.19
CA ALA A 118 -10.25 -12.54 -16.91
C ALA A 118 -10.04 -12.79 -15.41
N GLY A 119 -10.97 -12.32 -14.55
CA GLY A 119 -10.84 -12.37 -13.09
C GLY A 119 -11.06 -10.99 -12.49
N SER A 120 -10.10 -10.47 -11.75
CA SER A 120 -10.22 -9.19 -11.06
C SER A 120 -8.93 -8.37 -11.17
N GLU A 121 -9.05 -7.08 -10.91
CA GLU A 121 -7.89 -6.22 -10.75
C GLU A 121 -8.06 -5.24 -9.58
N LEU A 122 -6.94 -4.98 -8.88
CA LEU A 122 -6.79 -3.84 -8.00
C LEU A 122 -5.93 -2.80 -8.72
N ARG A 123 -6.50 -1.63 -8.98
CA ARG A 123 -5.80 -0.49 -9.59
C ARG A 123 -5.43 0.53 -8.53
N LEU A 124 -4.15 0.89 -8.51
CA LEU A 124 -3.58 1.88 -7.60
C LEU A 124 -3.25 3.16 -8.38
N ARG A 125 -3.66 4.30 -7.84
CA ARG A 125 -3.23 5.62 -8.32
C ARG A 125 -2.55 6.38 -7.20
N SER A 126 -1.21 6.44 -7.23
CA SER A 126 -0.42 7.11 -6.20
C SER A 126 0.02 8.50 -6.62
N LEU A 127 -0.02 9.44 -5.69
CA LEU A 127 0.56 10.77 -5.78
C LEU A 127 1.65 10.92 -4.72
N CYS A 128 2.82 11.42 -5.13
CA CYS A 128 3.88 11.79 -4.22
C CYS A 128 4.27 13.24 -4.49
N LYS A 129 4.32 14.05 -3.44
CA LYS A 129 4.74 15.45 -3.50
C LYS A 129 5.82 15.69 -2.47
N VAL A 130 6.96 16.25 -2.89
CA VAL A 130 8.09 16.53 -2.02
C VAL A 130 8.36 18.02 -1.96
N ASN A 131 8.24 18.59 -0.76
CA ASN A 131 8.37 20.01 -0.50
C ASN A 131 9.84 20.39 -0.20
N VAL A 132 10.77 20.03 -1.11
CA VAL A 132 12.21 20.33 -0.99
C VAL A 132 12.69 21.15 -2.20
N PRO A 133 13.16 22.39 -2.01
CA PRO A 133 13.68 23.21 -3.11
C PRO A 133 14.79 22.50 -3.89
N LEU A 134 14.75 22.60 -5.21
CA LEU A 134 15.75 22.05 -6.17
C LEU A 134 15.88 20.51 -6.23
N LEU A 135 15.48 19.79 -5.18
CA LEU A 135 15.59 18.33 -5.09
C LEU A 135 14.24 17.60 -5.16
N GLY A 136 13.11 18.29 -4.93
CA GLY A 136 11.77 17.69 -4.81
C GLY A 136 11.45 16.69 -5.91
N GLY A 137 11.51 17.10 -7.18
CA GLY A 137 11.20 16.21 -8.30
C GLY A 137 12.13 14.98 -8.44
N LYS A 138 13.39 15.06 -7.99
CA LYS A 138 14.29 13.89 -7.97
C LYS A 138 13.90 12.91 -6.86
N ILE A 139 13.49 13.43 -5.71
CA ILE A 139 13.03 12.63 -4.58
C ILE A 139 11.69 11.98 -4.90
N GLU A 140 10.73 12.73 -5.46
CA GLU A 140 9.44 12.21 -5.93
C GLU A 140 9.63 11.04 -6.89
N LYS A 141 10.49 11.22 -7.91
CA LYS A 141 10.78 10.15 -8.86
C LYS A 141 11.35 8.91 -8.16
N TRP A 142 12.34 9.09 -7.27
CA TRP A 142 12.93 7.98 -6.55
C TRP A 142 11.91 7.23 -5.66
N VAL A 143 11.03 7.96 -4.95
CA VAL A 143 9.96 7.36 -4.14
C VAL A 143 9.01 6.55 -5.03
N LEU A 144 8.55 7.13 -6.14
CA LEU A 144 7.64 6.44 -7.06
C LEU A 144 8.28 5.22 -7.73
N ASP A 145 9.56 5.28 -8.10
CA ASP A 145 10.29 4.13 -8.65
C ASP A 145 10.45 3.01 -7.61
N GLY A 146 10.76 3.35 -6.35
CA GLY A 146 10.85 2.39 -5.25
C GLY A 146 9.50 1.74 -4.92
N LEU A 147 8.41 2.50 -5.02
CA LEU A 147 7.06 2.00 -4.77
C LEU A 147 6.60 0.95 -5.78
N ARG A 148 7.09 1.00 -7.03
CA ARG A 148 6.80 -0.08 -7.99
C ARG A 148 7.33 -1.41 -7.47
N GLY A 149 8.57 -1.45 -7.01
CA GLY A 149 9.16 -2.67 -6.44
C GLY A 149 8.44 -3.14 -5.17
N LEU A 150 8.01 -2.21 -4.31
CA LEU A 150 7.18 -2.55 -3.16
C LEU A 150 5.85 -3.19 -3.60
N PHE A 151 5.15 -2.58 -4.56
CA PHE A 151 3.89 -3.10 -5.08
C PHE A 151 4.05 -4.38 -5.90
N ASP A 152 5.21 -4.62 -6.51
CA ASP A 152 5.55 -5.90 -7.13
C ASP A 152 5.62 -7.00 -6.06
N ASN A 153 6.32 -6.74 -4.95
CA ASN A 153 6.41 -7.69 -3.84
C ASN A 153 5.05 -7.92 -3.17
N GLU A 154 4.29 -6.87 -2.88
CA GLU A 154 2.95 -7.00 -2.29
C GLU A 154 2.01 -7.74 -3.26
N ARG A 155 2.07 -7.47 -4.57
CA ARG A 155 1.32 -8.23 -5.57
C ARG A 155 1.64 -9.72 -5.51
N ASP A 156 2.92 -10.07 -5.54
CA ASP A 156 3.34 -11.47 -5.60
C ASP A 156 2.94 -12.20 -4.31
N PHE A 157 3.12 -11.56 -3.15
CA PHE A 157 2.57 -12.04 -1.88
C PHE A 157 1.06 -12.24 -1.95
N THR A 158 0.28 -11.24 -2.39
CA THR A 158 -1.19 -11.34 -2.46
C THR A 158 -1.63 -12.50 -3.35
N ARG A 159 -0.97 -12.68 -4.50
CA ARG A 159 -1.29 -13.79 -5.41
C ARG A 159 -1.08 -15.15 -4.75
N ASP A 160 0.06 -15.32 -4.09
CA ASP A 160 0.42 -16.59 -3.47
C ASP A 160 -0.46 -16.86 -2.23
N TRP A 161 -0.76 -15.82 -1.45
CA TRP A 161 -1.68 -15.90 -0.31
C TRP A 161 -3.09 -16.30 -0.74
N ILE A 162 -3.63 -15.67 -1.79
CA ILE A 162 -4.97 -16.03 -2.30
C ILE A 162 -4.99 -17.47 -2.83
N ALA A 163 -3.93 -17.91 -3.52
CA ALA A 163 -3.85 -19.26 -4.05
C ALA A 163 -3.79 -20.34 -2.96
N SER A 164 -3.31 -20.01 -1.75
CA SER A 164 -3.23 -20.96 -0.62
C SER A 164 -4.46 -20.95 0.29
N HIS A 165 -5.27 -19.87 0.27
CA HIS A 165 -6.46 -19.71 1.10
C HIS A 165 -7.80 -19.90 0.35
N HIS A 166 -7.77 -20.04 -0.99
CA HIS A 166 -8.95 -20.22 -1.86
C HIS A 166 -8.80 -21.30 -2.94
#